data_AF-A0A0F9PIJ1-F1
#
_entry.id   AF-A0A0F9PIJ1-F1
#
_cell.length_a   1.000
_cell.length_b   1.000
_cell.length_c   1.000
_cell.angle_alpha   90.00
_cell.angle_beta   90.00
_cell.angle_gamma   90.00
#
_symmetry.space_group_name_H-M   'P 1'
#
loop_
_entity.id
_entity.type
_entity.pdbx_description
1 polymer ?
#
loop_
_entity_poly.entity_id
_entity_poly.type
_entity_poly.pdbx_seq_one_letter_code
_entity_poly.pdbx_strand_id
1 'polypeptide(L)'
;MEIQAFEPKVVASWSLPMNEVRILPIGDIQYGAEGCDVDRLQRHIDWGMEHDCYFIGLGDYLDVASPSNRRMLQEVTLYDSVREMMDNKMEDELKALLHILGPTKGRWLGLVSGHHYWQFSDGTTTDTRLAQELDTKYMGDGAAVSILQFIHRSQGTKRRTTGTAKIWYHHGRGSGQTAGAPLNKLEHIAKTFNADIYLMGHQHRKVSTKMPFIDYEVGAKGAITFTSRNRILACTGGFLKGYEMGTTNPLGQPAAGYVEQAMMVPTALGGVLIFVRPRILHGRLLVDMDISL
;
A
#
# COMPACT_ATOMS: atom_id res chain seq x y z
N MET A 1 -14.73 -4.58 21.78
CA MET A 1 -14.92 -3.11 21.69
C MET A 1 -16.10 -2.87 20.78
N GLU A 2 -17.11 -2.16 21.27
CA GLU A 2 -18.32 -1.81 20.50
C GLU A 2 -18.06 -0.55 19.66
N ILE A 3 -18.65 -0.45 18.46
CA ILE A 3 -18.62 0.77 17.65
C ILE A 3 -19.71 1.70 18.18
N GLN A 4 -19.32 2.76 18.91
CA GLN A 4 -20.29 3.66 19.54
C GLN A 4 -20.68 4.84 18.63
N ALA A 5 -19.76 5.34 17.80
CA ALA A 5 -19.99 6.23 16.66
C ALA A 5 -18.66 6.33 15.87
N PHE A 6 -18.70 6.38 14.54
CA PHE A 6 -17.50 6.51 13.70
C PHE A 6 -17.74 7.54 12.59
N GLU A 7 -17.01 8.66 12.65
CA GLU A 7 -16.98 9.68 11.59
C GLU A 7 -15.64 9.61 10.85
N PRO A 8 -15.59 9.08 9.62
CA PRO A 8 -14.35 9.02 8.86
C PRO A 8 -13.95 10.42 8.36
N LYS A 9 -12.64 10.69 8.31
CA LYS A 9 -12.12 11.73 7.43
C LYS A 9 -12.29 11.28 5.98
N VAL A 10 -12.86 12.14 5.15
CA VAL A 10 -13.18 11.82 3.75
C VAL A 10 -12.31 12.61 2.78
N VAL A 11 -12.02 11.99 1.64
CA VAL A 11 -11.38 12.62 0.48
C VAL A 11 -12.25 12.37 -0.76
N ALA A 12 -12.04 13.16 -1.81
CA ALA A 12 -12.74 12.95 -3.07
C ALA A 12 -12.42 11.57 -3.66
N SER A 13 -13.43 10.92 -4.23
CA SER A 13 -13.25 9.70 -4.99
C SER A 13 -12.51 9.94 -6.31
N TRP A 14 -11.82 8.92 -6.80
CA TRP A 14 -11.09 8.97 -8.06
C TRP A 14 -12.02 8.69 -9.24
N SER A 15 -12.24 9.67 -10.11
CA SER A 15 -12.95 9.43 -11.38
C SER A 15 -11.95 8.91 -12.41
N LEU A 16 -12.13 7.67 -12.85
CA LEU A 16 -11.22 6.98 -13.76
C LEU A 16 -11.88 6.68 -15.11
N PRO A 17 -11.09 6.52 -16.19
CA PRO A 17 -11.61 6.23 -17.52
C PRO A 17 -12.29 4.86 -17.60
N MET A 18 -13.11 4.66 -18.63
CA MET A 18 -13.80 3.39 -18.94
C MET A 18 -12.88 2.33 -19.58
N ASN A 19 -11.59 2.32 -19.19
CA ASN A 19 -10.58 1.37 -19.66
C ASN A 19 -10.07 0.54 -18.48
N GLU A 20 -9.29 -0.52 -18.75
CA GLU A 20 -8.57 -1.23 -17.69
C GLU A 20 -7.66 -0.26 -16.92
N VAL A 21 -7.78 -0.30 -15.60
CA VAL A 21 -6.91 0.42 -14.67
C VAL A 21 -5.98 -0.59 -14.02
N ARG A 22 -4.69 -0.28 -14.03
CA ARG A 22 -3.65 -1.08 -13.37
C ARG A 22 -3.20 -0.36 -12.10
N ILE A 23 -3.09 -1.11 -11.01
CA ILE A 23 -2.70 -0.57 -9.71
C ILE A 23 -1.55 -1.40 -9.17
N LEU A 24 -0.46 -0.74 -8.81
CA LEU A 24 0.72 -1.31 -8.17
C LEU A 24 0.77 -0.80 -6.72
N PRO A 25 0.31 -1.59 -5.74
CA PRO A 25 0.54 -1.28 -4.34
C PRO A 25 2.02 -1.38 -4.00
N ILE A 26 2.52 -0.42 -3.24
CA ILE A 26 3.91 -0.34 -2.82
C ILE A 26 3.95 -0.03 -1.33
N GLY A 27 4.71 -0.82 -0.59
CA GLY A 27 5.05 -0.59 0.81
C GLY A 27 6.27 -1.43 1.15
N ASP A 28 6.71 -1.34 2.41
CA ASP A 28 7.86 -2.11 2.91
C ASP A 28 9.10 -1.96 2.00
N ILE A 29 9.31 -0.73 1.53
CA ILE A 29 10.49 -0.37 0.72
C ILE A 29 11.72 -0.46 1.61
N GLN A 30 11.61 0.05 2.84
CA GLN A 30 12.70 0.09 3.82
C GLN A 30 13.98 0.69 3.21
N TYR A 31 13.83 1.81 2.50
CA TYR A 31 14.96 2.50 1.90
C TYR A 31 15.95 2.96 2.97
N GLY A 32 17.24 2.70 2.75
CA GLY A 32 18.30 2.92 3.74
C GLY A 32 18.70 1.68 4.54
N ALA A 33 17.88 0.61 4.52
CA ALA A 33 18.26 -0.68 5.07
C ALA A 33 19.37 -1.33 4.24
N GLU A 34 20.30 -2.04 4.89
CA GLU A 34 21.43 -2.72 4.24
C GLU A 34 20.97 -3.67 3.12
N GLY A 35 19.87 -4.39 3.32
CA GLY A 35 19.31 -5.33 2.34
C GLY A 35 18.33 -4.72 1.33
N CYS A 36 18.15 -3.40 1.27
CA CYS A 36 17.18 -2.79 0.36
C CYS A 36 17.61 -2.97 -1.12
N ASP A 37 16.79 -3.66 -1.91
CA ASP A 37 16.98 -3.88 -3.35
C ASP A 37 16.51 -2.65 -4.15
N VAL A 38 17.28 -1.57 -4.06
CA VAL A 38 17.00 -0.28 -4.72
C VAL A 38 16.83 -0.45 -6.24
N ASP A 39 17.66 -1.30 -6.87
CA ASP A 39 17.56 -1.56 -8.31
C ASP A 39 16.23 -2.24 -8.68
N ARG A 40 15.74 -3.17 -7.84
CA ARG A 40 14.42 -3.77 -8.05
C ARG A 40 13.30 -2.77 -7.85
N LEU A 41 13.41 -1.88 -6.87
CA LEU A 41 12.45 -0.79 -6.70
C LEU A 41 12.40 0.07 -7.96
N GLN A 42 13.54 0.52 -8.47
CA GLN A 42 13.62 1.33 -9.69
C GLN A 42 12.95 0.61 -10.86
N ARG A 43 13.31 -0.66 -11.14
CA ARG A 43 12.67 -1.46 -12.21
C ARG A 43 11.16 -1.61 -12.01
N HIS A 44 10.69 -1.73 -10.78
CA HIS A 44 9.27 -1.85 -10.47
C HIS A 44 8.52 -0.54 -10.78
N ILE A 45 9.10 0.60 -10.42
CA ILE A 45 8.56 1.92 -10.75
C ILE A 45 8.57 2.17 -12.25
N ASP A 46 9.69 1.91 -12.92
CA ASP A 46 9.83 2.10 -14.37
C ASP A 46 8.79 1.29 -15.14
N TRP A 47 8.63 0.01 -14.79
CA TRP A 47 7.62 -0.85 -15.38
C TRP A 47 6.20 -0.30 -15.14
N GLY A 48 5.91 0.15 -13.92
CA GLY A 48 4.63 0.75 -13.58
C GLY A 48 4.31 2.00 -14.40
N MET A 49 5.30 2.87 -14.59
CA MET A 49 5.16 4.08 -15.39
C MET A 49 5.00 3.78 -16.88
N GLU A 50 5.75 2.81 -17.42
CA GLU A 50 5.60 2.34 -18.80
C GLU A 50 4.20 1.77 -19.07
N HIS A 51 3.57 1.16 -18.07
CA HIS A 51 2.28 0.48 -18.18
C HIS A 51 1.08 1.31 -17.70
N ASP A 52 1.25 2.62 -17.53
CA ASP A 52 0.23 3.58 -17.09
C ASP A 52 -0.43 3.21 -15.75
N CYS A 53 0.35 2.67 -14.82
CA CYS A 53 -0.16 2.24 -13.52
C CYS A 53 -0.49 3.43 -12.60
N TYR A 54 -1.44 3.18 -11.70
CA TYR A 54 -1.65 3.91 -10.47
C TYR A 54 -0.97 3.20 -9.30
N PHE A 55 -0.79 3.90 -8.19
CA PHE A 55 -0.09 3.38 -7.01
C PHE A 55 -0.94 3.51 -5.74
N ILE A 56 -0.69 2.64 -4.77
CA ILE A 56 -1.22 2.74 -3.40
C ILE A 56 -0.07 2.58 -2.43
N GLY A 57 0.11 3.53 -1.52
CA GLY A 57 1.15 3.47 -0.50
C GLY A 57 0.70 2.68 0.73
N LEU A 58 1.48 1.68 1.12
CA LEU A 58 1.20 0.75 2.21
C LEU A 58 2.18 0.88 3.39
N GLY A 59 2.91 1.97 3.50
CA GLY A 59 3.79 2.29 4.63
C GLY A 59 5.21 1.74 4.51
N ASP A 60 6.08 2.13 5.46
CA ASP A 60 7.48 1.67 5.60
C ASP A 60 8.32 1.98 4.35
N TYR A 61 8.36 3.27 3.99
CA TYR A 61 9.10 3.76 2.82
C TYR A 61 10.59 3.92 3.10
N LEU A 62 10.95 4.46 4.26
CA LEU A 62 12.31 4.57 4.77
C LEU A 62 12.50 3.58 5.93
N ASP A 63 13.72 3.08 6.11
CA ASP A 63 14.10 2.31 7.30
C ASP A 63 14.77 3.21 8.34
N VAL A 64 13.96 3.84 9.19
CA VAL A 64 14.48 4.76 10.21
C VAL A 64 14.58 4.10 11.57
N ALA A 65 13.46 4.04 12.28
CA ALA A 65 13.38 3.56 13.64
C ALA A 65 12.03 2.89 13.83
N SER A 66 12.03 1.68 14.40
CA SER A 66 10.82 1.02 14.85
C SER A 66 10.14 1.84 15.97
N PRO A 67 8.87 1.56 16.32
CA PRO A 67 8.20 2.24 17.42
C PRO A 67 8.95 2.17 18.76
N SER A 68 9.63 1.06 19.05
CA SER A 68 10.46 0.93 20.26
C SER A 68 11.71 1.81 20.18
N ASN A 69 12.39 1.83 19.03
CA ASN A 69 13.59 2.64 18.83
C ASN A 69 13.25 4.13 18.90
N ARG A 70 12.13 4.57 18.30
CA ARG A 70 11.65 5.95 18.42
C ARG A 70 11.36 6.36 19.86
N ARG A 71 10.73 5.50 20.66
CA ARG A 71 10.49 5.77 22.09
C ARG A 71 11.81 5.93 22.85
N MET A 72 12.78 5.04 22.62
CA MET A 72 14.10 5.16 23.24
C MET A 72 14.79 6.48 22.84
N LEU A 73 14.72 6.87 21.56
CA LEU A 73 15.28 8.15 21.08
C LEU A 73 14.58 9.37 21.67
N GLN A 74 13.28 9.28 21.98
CA GLN A 74 12.53 10.34 22.66
C GLN A 74 12.84 10.43 24.16
N GLU A 75 13.15 9.31 24.81
CA GLU A 75 13.55 9.25 26.22
C GLU A 75 14.98 9.79 26.44
N VAL A 76 15.84 9.66 25.43
CA VAL A 76 17.15 10.31 25.43
C VAL A 76 16.95 11.80 25.15
N THR A 77 17.39 12.67 26.06
CA THR A 77 17.46 14.11 25.80
C THR A 77 18.51 14.38 24.72
N LEU A 78 18.10 14.32 23.46
CA LEU A 78 18.93 14.72 22.33
C LEU A 78 19.07 16.24 22.40
N TYR A 79 20.32 16.74 22.45
CA TYR A 79 20.59 18.17 22.26
C TYR A 79 20.03 18.63 20.91
N ASP A 80 19.59 19.89 20.82
CA ASP A 80 18.94 20.45 19.63
C ASP A 80 19.77 20.24 18.35
N SER A 81 21.10 20.36 18.44
CA SER A 81 22.01 20.14 17.31
C SER A 81 22.03 18.70 16.80
N VAL A 82 21.85 17.71 17.68
CA VAL A 82 21.77 16.29 17.29
C VAL A 82 20.45 16.02 16.60
N ARG A 83 19.35 16.60 17.11
CA ARG A 83 18.04 16.48 16.49
C ARG A 83 18.00 17.12 15.10
N GLU A 84 18.58 18.30 14.95
CA GLU A 84 18.70 18.97 13.65
C GLU A 84 19.53 18.14 12.65
N MET A 85 20.63 17.54 13.10
CA MET A 85 21.42 16.63 12.27
C MET A 85 20.60 15.41 11.81
N MET A 86 19.77 14.83 12.69
CA MET A 86 18.89 13.72 12.33
C MET A 86 17.79 14.16 11.36
N ASP A 87 17.14 15.31 11.60
CA ASP A 87 16.13 15.87 10.70
C ASP A 87 16.73 16.09 9.29
N ASN A 88 17.93 16.67 9.20
CA ASN A 88 18.62 16.87 7.91
C ASN A 88 18.96 15.54 7.23
N LYS A 89 19.44 14.54 7.97
CA LYS A 89 19.73 13.21 7.42
C LYS A 89 18.47 12.52 6.90
N MET A 90 17.34 12.63 7.60
CA MET A 90 16.06 12.05 7.17
C MET A 90 15.48 12.76 5.95
N GLU A 91 15.69 14.07 5.82
CA GLU A 91 15.40 14.82 4.61
C GLU A 91 16.22 14.34 3.41
N ASP A 92 17.50 14.07 3.59
CA ASP A 92 18.36 13.57 2.52
C ASP A 92 17.96 12.15 2.07
N GLU A 93 17.63 11.26 3.00
CA GLU A 93 17.09 9.92 2.70
C GLU A 93 15.76 10.01 1.93
N LEU A 94 14.86 10.89 2.37
CA LEU A 94 13.58 11.12 1.70
C LEU A 94 13.78 11.64 0.27
N LYS A 95 14.69 12.59 0.06
CA LYS A 95 15.04 13.10 -1.28
C LYS A 95 15.62 12.01 -2.17
N ALA A 96 16.48 11.15 -1.62
CA ALA A 96 17.05 10.04 -2.36
C ALA A 96 15.97 9.05 -2.81
N LEU A 97 15.04 8.68 -1.92
CA LEU A 97 13.88 7.86 -2.30
C LEU A 97 12.99 8.56 -3.33
N LEU A 98 12.77 9.86 -3.20
CA LEU A 98 11.99 10.66 -4.16
C LEU A 98 12.64 10.74 -5.53
N HIS A 99 13.95 10.55 -5.67
CA HIS A 99 14.58 10.42 -6.99
C HIS A 99 14.01 9.22 -7.76
N ILE A 100 13.71 8.13 -7.06
CA ILE A 100 13.15 6.90 -7.62
C ILE A 100 11.64 7.04 -7.81
N LEU A 101 10.93 7.55 -6.80
CA LEU A 101 9.47 7.64 -6.82
C LEU A 101 8.93 8.86 -7.59
N GLY A 102 9.75 9.87 -7.84
CA GLY A 102 9.37 11.14 -8.47
C GLY A 102 8.52 11.02 -9.76
N PRO A 103 8.84 10.09 -10.68
CA PRO A 103 8.02 9.86 -11.89
C PRO A 103 6.56 9.52 -11.61
N THR A 104 6.23 8.98 -10.42
CA THR A 104 4.88 8.53 -10.04
C THR A 104 3.98 9.64 -9.48
N LYS A 105 4.47 10.88 -9.39
CA LYS A 105 3.74 12.02 -8.83
C LYS A 105 2.34 12.18 -9.45
N GLY A 106 1.32 12.36 -8.60
CA GLY A 106 -0.08 12.50 -9.01
C GLY A 106 -0.79 11.19 -9.41
N ARG A 107 -0.11 10.04 -9.36
CA ARG A 107 -0.69 8.71 -9.71
C ARG A 107 -1.02 7.84 -8.50
N TRP A 108 -0.88 8.36 -7.29
CA TRP A 108 -1.14 7.63 -6.06
C TRP A 108 -2.58 7.83 -5.61
N LEU A 109 -3.32 6.73 -5.49
CA LEU A 109 -4.72 6.69 -5.06
C LEU A 109 -4.89 6.97 -3.55
N GLY A 110 -3.77 7.06 -2.83
CA GLY A 110 -3.66 7.36 -1.41
C GLY A 110 -2.46 6.62 -0.80
N LEU A 111 -2.02 7.10 0.36
CA LEU A 111 -0.83 6.63 1.04
C LEU A 111 -1.09 6.51 2.54
N VAL A 112 -0.89 5.34 3.14
CA VAL A 112 -0.88 5.16 4.61
C VAL A 112 0.53 5.16 5.17
N SER A 113 0.64 5.51 6.45
CA SER A 113 1.89 5.38 7.20
C SER A 113 2.21 3.94 7.54
N GLY A 114 3.51 3.66 7.57
CA GLY A 114 4.02 2.45 8.20
C GLY A 114 4.34 2.66 9.68
N HIS A 115 5.18 1.79 10.23
CA HIS A 115 5.73 1.96 11.57
C HIS A 115 7.22 2.33 11.60
N HIS A 116 7.91 2.45 10.45
CA HIS A 116 9.32 2.88 10.30
C HIS A 116 9.49 4.36 9.87
N TYR A 117 8.57 5.26 10.19
CA TYR A 117 8.71 6.69 9.86
C TYR A 117 9.57 7.49 10.85
N TRP A 118 10.06 8.65 10.43
CA TRP A 118 10.61 9.70 11.32
C TRP A 118 9.58 10.81 11.55
N GLN A 119 9.59 11.42 12.74
CA GLN A 119 8.78 12.61 13.04
C GLN A 119 9.69 13.82 13.21
N PHE A 120 9.51 14.81 12.35
CA PHE A 120 10.24 16.06 12.36
C PHE A 120 9.77 16.97 13.49
N SER A 121 10.61 17.97 13.81
CA SER A 121 10.32 19.00 14.82
C SER A 121 9.02 19.79 14.58
N ASP A 122 8.61 19.97 13.32
CA ASP A 122 7.35 20.65 12.93
C ASP A 122 6.09 19.75 13.05
N GLY A 123 6.25 18.52 13.51
CA GLY A 123 5.16 17.55 13.68
C GLY A 123 4.81 16.75 12.43
N THR A 124 5.38 17.08 11.27
CA THR A 124 5.26 16.25 10.07
C THR A 124 6.10 14.96 10.22
N THR A 125 5.78 13.97 9.42
CA THR A 125 6.56 12.73 9.29
C THR A 125 7.14 12.57 7.90
N THR A 126 8.12 11.69 7.74
CA THR A 126 8.62 11.25 6.43
C THR A 126 7.49 10.85 5.49
N ASP A 127 6.48 10.16 6.00
CA ASP A 127 5.35 9.65 5.21
C ASP A 127 4.39 10.79 4.79
N THR A 128 4.19 11.79 5.66
CA THR A 128 3.40 12.98 5.29
C THR A 128 4.12 13.86 4.27
N ARG A 129 5.45 14.04 4.41
CA ARG A 129 6.27 14.80 3.46
C ARG A 129 6.35 14.08 2.12
N LEU A 130 6.52 12.75 2.14
CA LEU A 130 6.47 11.91 0.94
C LEU A 130 5.13 12.05 0.20
N ALA A 131 4.01 11.99 0.92
CA ALA A 131 2.69 12.17 0.32
C ALA A 131 2.52 13.56 -0.33
N GLN A 132 3.05 14.60 0.30
CA GLN A 132 3.05 15.96 -0.25
C GLN A 132 3.88 16.04 -1.53
N GLU A 133 5.10 15.51 -1.53
CA GLU A 133 6.01 15.56 -2.69
C GLU A 133 5.49 14.76 -3.89
N LEU A 134 4.83 13.62 -3.63
CA LEU A 134 4.19 12.78 -4.64
C LEU A 134 2.80 13.26 -5.07
N ASP A 135 2.35 14.44 -4.60
CA ASP A 135 1.03 15.02 -4.87
C ASP A 135 -0.11 14.01 -4.65
N THR A 136 -0.12 13.42 -3.46
CA THR A 136 -1.15 12.46 -3.05
C THR A 136 -1.71 12.77 -1.68
N LYS A 137 -2.75 12.02 -1.30
CA LYS A 137 -3.40 12.15 0.00
C LYS A 137 -2.73 11.22 0.98
N TYR A 138 -2.24 11.81 2.07
CA TYR A 138 -1.91 11.07 3.28
C TYR A 138 -3.20 10.62 3.97
N MET A 139 -3.34 9.32 4.16
CA MET A 139 -4.56 8.67 4.63
C MET A 139 -4.50 8.28 6.11
N GLY A 140 -3.41 8.62 6.79
CA GLY A 140 -3.19 8.30 8.20
C GLY A 140 -2.40 7.01 8.41
N ASP A 141 -2.33 6.59 9.67
CA ASP A 141 -1.67 5.38 10.17
C ASP A 141 -2.66 4.23 10.45
N GLY A 142 -3.96 4.49 10.24
CA GLY A 142 -5.03 3.51 10.38
C GLY A 142 -5.44 2.87 9.04
N ALA A 143 -6.64 2.30 9.04
CA ALA A 143 -7.23 1.76 7.82
C ALA A 143 -7.73 2.89 6.91
N ALA A 144 -7.46 2.77 5.62
CA ALA A 144 -7.90 3.69 4.59
C ALA A 144 -8.77 2.98 3.55
N VAL A 145 -9.63 3.77 2.88
CA VAL A 145 -10.42 3.29 1.75
C VAL A 145 -10.32 4.28 0.60
N SER A 146 -9.88 3.82 -0.57
CA SER A 146 -9.94 4.59 -1.81
C SER A 146 -11.11 4.09 -2.66
N ILE A 147 -11.92 5.03 -3.15
CA ILE A 147 -13.09 4.73 -3.98
C ILE A 147 -12.78 5.14 -5.41
N LEU A 148 -12.80 4.17 -6.32
CA LEU A 148 -12.68 4.38 -7.75
C LEU A 148 -14.08 4.46 -8.35
N GLN A 149 -14.35 5.54 -9.09
CA GLN A 149 -15.63 5.79 -9.75
C GLN A 149 -15.45 5.77 -11.26
N PHE A 150 -16.30 4.98 -11.92
CA PHE A 150 -16.38 4.87 -13.36
C PHE A 150 -17.73 5.40 -13.82
N ILE A 151 -17.74 6.25 -14.85
CA ILE A 151 -18.94 6.88 -15.37
C ILE A 151 -19.04 6.58 -16.87
N HIS A 152 -20.08 5.84 -17.25
CA HIS A 152 -20.44 5.63 -18.64
C HIS A 152 -21.61 6.55 -19.03
N ARG A 153 -21.44 7.27 -20.14
CA ARG A 153 -22.49 8.10 -20.74
C ARG A 153 -22.99 7.41 -21.99
N SER A 154 -24.26 7.03 -22.00
CA SER A 154 -24.88 6.39 -23.15
C SER A 154 -25.04 7.41 -24.28
N GLN A 155 -24.55 7.07 -25.47
CA GLN A 155 -24.65 7.94 -26.66
C GLN A 155 -26.10 8.31 -26.96
N GLY A 156 -26.36 9.58 -27.25
CA GLY A 156 -27.69 10.08 -27.58
C GLY A 156 -28.69 10.18 -26.42
N THR A 157 -28.29 9.89 -25.18
CA THR A 157 -29.16 10.07 -24.00
C THR A 157 -28.48 10.88 -22.91
N LYS A 158 -29.26 11.55 -22.05
CA LYS A 158 -28.73 12.17 -20.82
C LYS A 158 -28.45 11.14 -19.71
N ARG A 159 -28.62 9.84 -19.98
CA ARG A 159 -28.51 8.78 -18.98
C ARG A 159 -27.04 8.48 -18.68
N ARG A 160 -26.72 8.46 -17.39
CA ARG A 160 -25.41 8.06 -16.86
C ARG A 160 -25.56 6.76 -16.10
N THR A 161 -24.61 5.86 -16.29
CA THR A 161 -24.48 4.65 -15.47
C THR A 161 -23.13 4.73 -14.77
N THR A 162 -23.14 4.47 -13.47
CA THR A 162 -21.95 4.54 -12.63
C THR A 162 -21.64 3.17 -12.04
N GLY A 163 -20.37 2.90 -11.81
CA GLY A 163 -19.93 1.77 -11.00
C GLY A 163 -18.71 2.15 -10.20
N THR A 164 -18.46 1.39 -9.14
CA THR A 164 -17.41 1.70 -8.19
C THR A 164 -16.62 0.47 -7.81
N ALA A 165 -15.33 0.66 -7.56
CA ALA A 165 -14.50 -0.31 -6.84
C ALA A 165 -13.97 0.35 -5.55
N LYS A 166 -14.00 -0.39 -4.45
CA LYS A 166 -13.49 0.05 -3.15
C LYS A 166 -12.23 -0.72 -2.81
N ILE A 167 -11.18 0.01 -2.48
CA ILE A 167 -9.91 -0.57 -2.06
C ILE A 167 -9.72 -0.23 -0.60
N TRP A 168 -9.80 -1.24 0.28
CA TRP A 168 -9.40 -1.13 1.66
C TRP A 168 -7.91 -1.43 1.78
N TYR A 169 -7.18 -0.62 2.53
CA TYR A 169 -5.76 -0.85 2.73
C TYR A 169 -5.30 -0.33 4.10
N HIS A 170 -4.27 -1.00 4.61
CA HIS A 170 -3.66 -0.71 5.89
C HIS A 170 -2.21 -1.22 5.82
N HIS A 171 -1.25 -0.56 6.48
CA HIS A 171 0.13 -1.05 6.48
C HIS A 171 0.22 -2.49 7.01
N GLY A 172 -0.26 -2.71 8.23
CA GLY A 172 -0.50 -4.03 8.79
C GLY A 172 -0.18 -4.01 10.27
N ARG A 173 -0.21 -5.18 10.91
CA ARG A 173 0.30 -5.35 12.27
C ARG A 173 0.47 -6.82 12.61
N GLY A 174 1.29 -7.10 13.61
CA GLY A 174 1.50 -8.44 14.16
C GLY A 174 2.45 -9.29 13.32
N SER A 175 2.63 -10.54 13.71
CA SER A 175 3.59 -11.46 13.10
C SER A 175 2.89 -12.61 12.37
N GLY A 176 3.66 -13.40 11.63
CA GLY A 176 3.18 -14.61 10.97
C GLY A 176 4.21 -15.17 9.99
N GLN A 177 4.67 -16.39 10.22
CA GLN A 177 5.73 -16.99 9.41
C GLN A 177 5.23 -17.80 8.20
N THR A 178 3.93 -18.00 8.03
CA THR A 178 3.37 -18.73 6.88
C THR A 178 2.79 -17.80 5.81
N ALA A 179 2.73 -18.27 4.56
CA ALA A 179 2.09 -17.55 3.46
C ALA A 179 0.59 -17.26 3.71
N GLY A 180 -0.09 -18.09 4.53
CA GLY A 180 -1.50 -17.90 4.89
C GLY A 180 -1.73 -16.84 5.97
N ALA A 181 -0.72 -16.47 6.76
CA ALA A 181 -0.87 -15.52 7.86
C ALA A 181 -1.44 -14.14 7.44
N PRO A 182 -0.96 -13.48 6.37
CA PRO A 182 -1.56 -12.22 5.93
C PRO A 182 -2.97 -12.42 5.37
N LEU A 183 -3.20 -13.51 4.63
CA LEU A 183 -4.49 -13.79 4.00
C LEU A 183 -5.59 -14.01 5.04
N ASN A 184 -5.32 -14.82 6.08
CA ASN A 184 -6.25 -15.02 7.19
C ASN A 184 -6.64 -13.69 7.84
N LYS A 185 -5.69 -12.77 8.01
CA LYS A 185 -5.96 -11.45 8.57
C LYS A 185 -6.88 -10.62 7.68
N LEU A 186 -6.60 -10.59 6.38
CA LEU A 186 -7.43 -9.88 5.42
C LEU A 186 -8.83 -10.50 5.31
N GLU A 187 -8.96 -11.82 5.40
CA GLU A 187 -10.27 -12.49 5.46
C GLU A 187 -11.09 -12.06 6.68
N HIS A 188 -10.44 -11.90 7.85
CA HIS A 188 -11.12 -11.37 9.03
C HIS A 188 -11.58 -9.93 8.82
N ILE A 189 -10.74 -9.07 8.22
CA ILE A 189 -11.11 -7.69 7.89
C ILE A 189 -12.26 -7.64 6.88
N ALA A 190 -12.28 -8.52 5.88
CA ALA A 190 -13.32 -8.58 4.85
C ALA A 190 -14.70 -8.99 5.39
N LYS A 191 -14.77 -9.51 6.62
CA LYS A 191 -16.03 -9.74 7.35
C LYS A 191 -16.56 -8.47 8.02
N THR A 192 -15.72 -7.45 8.21
CA THR A 192 -16.06 -6.21 8.92
C THR A 192 -16.22 -5.02 7.96
N PHE A 193 -15.28 -4.83 7.04
CA PHE A 193 -15.33 -3.77 6.05
C PHE A 193 -15.84 -4.31 4.72
N ASN A 194 -16.74 -3.57 4.05
CA ASN A 194 -17.24 -3.93 2.72
C ASN A 194 -16.46 -3.20 1.63
N ALA A 195 -15.38 -3.83 1.18
CA ALA A 195 -14.58 -3.44 0.03
C ALA A 195 -14.45 -4.58 -0.98
N ASP A 196 -13.94 -4.25 -2.17
CA ASP A 196 -13.72 -5.20 -3.24
C ASP A 196 -12.27 -5.73 -3.25
N ILE A 197 -11.32 -4.88 -2.87
CA ILE A 197 -9.89 -5.19 -2.79
C ILE A 197 -9.40 -4.87 -1.38
N TYR A 198 -8.61 -5.75 -0.79
CA TYR A 198 -8.03 -5.60 0.54
C TYR A 198 -6.52 -5.79 0.44
N LEU A 199 -5.78 -4.76 0.84
CA LEU A 199 -4.33 -4.70 0.73
C LEU A 199 -3.66 -4.53 2.10
N MET A 200 -2.51 -5.17 2.25
CA MET A 200 -1.65 -5.02 3.44
C MET A 200 -0.17 -5.11 3.06
N GLY A 201 0.69 -4.34 3.72
CA GLY A 201 2.15 -4.52 3.75
C GLY A 201 2.59 -5.26 5.01
N HIS A 202 3.59 -4.73 5.71
CA HIS A 202 4.11 -5.09 7.04
C HIS A 202 4.76 -6.47 7.16
N GLN A 203 4.23 -7.48 6.47
CA GLN A 203 4.72 -8.86 6.57
C GLN A 203 5.77 -9.20 5.51
N HIS A 204 6.07 -8.28 4.59
CA HIS A 204 7.03 -8.45 3.50
C HIS A 204 6.76 -9.75 2.69
N ARG A 205 5.47 -10.08 2.50
CA ARG A 205 5.00 -11.37 1.98
C ARG A 205 4.14 -11.16 0.75
N LYS A 206 4.72 -11.35 -0.43
CA LYS A 206 3.99 -11.26 -1.69
C LYS A 206 3.07 -12.47 -1.89
N VAL A 207 1.80 -12.32 -1.49
CA VAL A 207 0.78 -13.37 -1.60
C VAL A 207 -0.59 -12.77 -1.88
N SER A 208 -1.42 -13.50 -2.61
CA SER A 208 -2.79 -13.08 -2.88
C SER A 208 -3.75 -14.25 -3.01
N THR A 209 -5.03 -13.99 -2.79
CA THR A 209 -6.12 -14.90 -3.16
C THR A 209 -7.34 -14.13 -3.67
N LYS A 210 -8.20 -14.84 -4.39
CA LYS A 210 -9.52 -14.36 -4.78
C LYS A 210 -10.57 -15.06 -3.90
N MET A 211 -11.41 -14.27 -3.26
CA MET A 211 -12.53 -14.74 -2.47
C MET A 211 -13.82 -14.54 -3.28
N PRO A 212 -14.47 -15.59 -3.79
CA PRO A 212 -15.76 -15.48 -4.45
C PRO A 212 -16.79 -14.87 -3.50
N PHE A 213 -17.55 -13.90 -4.00
CA PHE A 213 -18.53 -13.17 -3.20
C PHE A 213 -19.82 -12.96 -4.01
N ILE A 214 -20.94 -13.31 -3.40
CA ILE A 214 -22.27 -13.03 -3.95
C ILE A 214 -22.75 -11.75 -3.32
N ASP A 215 -22.99 -10.75 -4.16
CA ASP A 215 -23.57 -9.48 -3.77
C ASP A 215 -24.96 -9.32 -4.40
N TYR A 216 -25.72 -8.35 -3.90
CA TYR A 216 -27.01 -8.01 -4.45
C TYR A 216 -27.22 -6.50 -4.49
N GLU A 217 -27.86 -6.04 -5.55
CA GLU A 217 -28.28 -4.65 -5.71
C GLU A 217 -29.80 -4.57 -5.75
N VAL A 218 -30.35 -3.57 -5.07
CA VAL A 218 -31.77 -3.23 -5.13
C VAL A 218 -31.94 -2.03 -6.04
N GLY A 219 -32.57 -2.24 -7.20
CA GLY A 219 -32.89 -1.17 -8.14
C GLY A 219 -33.92 -0.20 -7.56
N ALA A 220 -34.06 0.98 -8.19
CA ALA A 220 -34.98 2.04 -7.72
C ALA A 220 -36.46 1.61 -7.58
N LYS A 221 -36.88 0.52 -8.24
CA LYS A 221 -38.23 -0.07 -8.14
C LYS A 221 -38.29 -1.32 -7.25
N GLY A 222 -37.28 -1.58 -6.43
CA GLY A 222 -37.21 -2.75 -5.54
C GLY A 222 -36.76 -4.06 -6.18
N ALA A 223 -36.45 -4.07 -7.50
CA ALA A 223 -35.95 -5.26 -8.17
C ALA A 223 -34.57 -5.65 -7.64
N ILE A 224 -34.43 -6.86 -7.11
CA ILE A 224 -33.17 -7.40 -6.62
C ILE A 224 -32.42 -8.04 -7.78
N THR A 225 -31.12 -7.80 -7.88
CA THR A 225 -30.24 -8.51 -8.81
C THR A 225 -29.03 -9.03 -8.08
N PHE A 226 -28.79 -10.34 -8.19
CA PHE A 226 -27.58 -10.96 -7.69
C PHE A 226 -26.43 -10.76 -8.67
N THR A 227 -25.25 -10.50 -8.13
CA THR A 227 -24.01 -10.43 -8.90
C THR A 227 -22.96 -11.27 -8.19
N SER A 228 -22.26 -12.12 -8.94
CA SER A 228 -21.05 -12.77 -8.45
C SER A 228 -19.86 -11.91 -8.81
N ARG A 229 -19.02 -11.59 -7.83
CA ARG A 229 -17.74 -10.91 -8.02
C ARG A 229 -16.66 -11.56 -7.15
N ASN A 230 -15.42 -11.51 -7.58
CA ASN A 230 -14.30 -11.88 -6.73
C ASN A 230 -13.86 -10.66 -5.93
N ARG A 231 -13.66 -10.85 -4.62
CA ARG A 231 -12.89 -9.92 -3.80
C ARG A 231 -11.42 -10.33 -3.84
N ILE A 232 -10.51 -9.37 -3.84
CA ILE A 232 -9.07 -9.62 -3.83
C ILE A 232 -8.54 -9.40 -2.43
N LEU A 233 -7.81 -10.37 -1.88
CA LEU A 233 -7.02 -10.21 -0.67
C LEU A 233 -5.55 -10.34 -1.05
N ALA A 234 -4.74 -9.34 -0.76
CA ALA A 234 -3.32 -9.38 -1.09
C ALA A 234 -2.46 -8.73 -0.02
N CYS A 235 -1.35 -9.39 0.30
CA CYS A 235 -0.23 -8.76 0.97
C CYS A 235 0.83 -8.45 -0.08
N THR A 236 1.29 -7.20 -0.10
CA THR A 236 2.41 -6.81 -0.95
C THR A 236 3.69 -7.44 -0.42
N GLY A 237 4.62 -7.75 -1.32
CA GLY A 237 6.00 -7.97 -0.92
C GLY A 237 6.65 -6.65 -0.51
N GLY A 238 7.89 -6.76 -0.05
CA GLY A 238 8.76 -5.61 0.17
C GLY A 238 9.92 -5.59 -0.81
N PHE A 239 10.84 -4.67 -0.57
CA PHE A 239 12.08 -4.54 -1.34
C PHE A 239 13.32 -4.90 -0.51
N LEU A 240 13.13 -5.45 0.69
CA LEU A 240 14.20 -5.89 1.58
C LEU A 240 14.60 -7.35 1.29
N LYS A 241 15.84 -7.57 0.87
CA LYS A 241 16.42 -8.91 0.68
C LYS A 241 16.64 -9.59 2.03
N GLY A 242 16.46 -10.92 2.03
CA GLY A 242 16.63 -11.73 3.23
C GLY A 242 18.03 -12.32 3.38
N TYR A 243 18.45 -13.13 2.40
CA TYR A 243 19.73 -13.82 2.40
C TYR A 243 20.61 -13.26 1.29
N GLU A 244 21.86 -12.93 1.62
CA GLU A 244 22.84 -12.46 0.64
C GLU A 244 24.09 -13.34 0.64
N MET A 245 24.59 -13.65 -0.56
CA MET A 245 25.79 -14.48 -0.69
C MET A 245 27.04 -13.66 -0.37
N GLY A 246 27.88 -14.20 0.51
CA GLY A 246 29.21 -13.63 0.78
C GLY A 246 29.21 -12.46 1.76
N THR A 247 28.16 -12.31 2.57
CA THR A 247 28.08 -11.29 3.62
C THR A 247 29.24 -11.44 4.61
N THR A 248 29.96 -10.35 4.85
CA THR A 248 31.09 -10.31 5.78
C THR A 248 31.00 -9.10 6.70
N ASN A 249 31.54 -9.21 7.91
CA ASN A 249 31.66 -8.06 8.83
C ASN A 249 32.85 -7.16 8.40
N PRO A 250 33.05 -5.98 9.03
CA PRO A 250 34.18 -5.09 8.71
C PRO A 250 35.58 -5.71 8.88
N LEU A 251 35.69 -6.87 9.52
CA LEU A 251 36.93 -7.63 9.69
C LEU A 251 37.10 -8.74 8.63
N GLY A 252 36.20 -8.81 7.65
CA GLY A 252 36.22 -9.82 6.58
C GLY A 252 35.79 -11.23 7.02
N GLN A 253 35.20 -11.37 8.21
CA GLN A 253 34.71 -12.66 8.70
C GLN A 253 33.29 -12.91 8.18
N PRO A 254 32.89 -14.18 7.96
CA PRO A 254 31.52 -14.51 7.61
C PRO A 254 30.54 -13.89 8.59
N ALA A 255 29.57 -13.15 8.06
CA ALA A 255 28.54 -12.49 8.83
C ALA A 255 27.17 -12.74 8.19
N ALA A 256 26.12 -12.45 8.93
CA ALA A 256 24.75 -12.69 8.54
C ALA A 256 23.93 -11.45 8.89
N GLY A 257 23.07 -11.01 7.98
CA GLY A 257 22.11 -9.95 8.25
C GLY A 257 21.04 -10.38 9.26
N TYR A 258 20.21 -9.45 9.72
CA TYR A 258 19.17 -9.72 10.71
C TYR A 258 18.26 -10.90 10.33
N VAL A 259 17.80 -10.95 9.07
CA VAL A 259 16.91 -11.99 8.55
C VAL A 259 17.55 -13.38 8.67
N GLU A 260 18.82 -13.49 8.31
CA GLU A 260 19.59 -14.73 8.39
C GLU A 260 19.82 -15.17 9.84
N GLN A 261 20.23 -14.23 10.70
CA GLN A 261 20.45 -14.48 12.14
C GLN A 261 19.17 -14.90 12.86
N ALA A 262 18.03 -14.31 12.48
CA ALA A 262 16.72 -14.62 13.04
C ALA A 262 16.05 -15.86 12.42
N MET A 263 16.73 -16.57 11.51
CA MET A 263 16.22 -17.74 10.79
C MET A 263 14.87 -17.48 10.09
N MET A 264 14.67 -16.27 9.58
CA MET A 264 13.44 -15.94 8.86
C MET A 264 13.51 -16.48 7.43
N VAL A 265 12.40 -17.00 6.91
CA VAL A 265 12.36 -17.56 5.55
C VAL A 265 12.39 -16.42 4.51
N PRO A 266 13.22 -16.50 3.45
CA PRO A 266 13.21 -15.48 2.40
C PRO A 266 11.86 -15.40 1.70
N THR A 267 11.49 -14.21 1.23
CA THR A 267 10.20 -13.95 0.58
C THR A 267 10.38 -13.46 -0.85
N ALA A 268 9.33 -13.62 -1.66
CA ALA A 268 9.28 -13.01 -2.98
C ALA A 268 9.21 -11.48 -2.84
N LEU A 269 10.15 -10.78 -3.46
CA LEU A 269 10.24 -9.33 -3.43
C LEU A 269 9.36 -8.66 -4.50
N GLY A 270 9.07 -7.38 -4.28
CA GLY A 270 8.28 -6.51 -5.15
C GLY A 270 6.78 -6.50 -4.83
N GLY A 271 6.07 -5.57 -5.47
CA GLY A 271 4.62 -5.42 -5.32
C GLY A 271 3.80 -6.43 -6.11
N VAL A 272 2.50 -6.48 -5.79
CA VAL A 272 1.48 -7.18 -6.58
C VAL A 272 0.92 -6.26 -7.66
N LEU A 273 0.25 -6.80 -8.68
CA LEU A 273 -0.43 -6.03 -9.71
C LEU A 273 -1.93 -6.30 -9.70
N ILE A 274 -2.73 -5.26 -9.51
CA ILE A 274 -4.18 -5.34 -9.56
C ILE A 274 -4.70 -4.78 -10.88
N PHE A 275 -5.69 -5.46 -11.44
CA PHE A 275 -6.44 -4.99 -12.60
C PHE A 275 -7.87 -4.66 -12.18
N VAL A 276 -8.36 -3.49 -12.57
CA VAL A 276 -9.74 -3.06 -12.38
C VAL A 276 -10.34 -2.75 -13.74
N ARG A 277 -11.39 -3.49 -14.13
CA ARG A 277 -11.93 -3.49 -15.49
C ARG A 277 -13.40 -3.09 -15.47
N PRO A 278 -13.73 -1.81 -15.71
CA PRO A 278 -15.12 -1.41 -15.88
C PRO A 278 -15.66 -1.94 -17.22
N ARG A 279 -16.87 -2.50 -17.22
CA ARG A 279 -17.55 -2.93 -18.44
C ARG A 279 -19.06 -2.70 -18.36
N ILE A 280 -19.70 -2.57 -19.53
CA ILE A 280 -21.15 -2.51 -19.63
C ILE A 280 -21.69 -3.92 -19.94
N LEU A 281 -22.57 -4.43 -19.08
CA LEU A 281 -23.29 -5.68 -19.29
C LEU A 281 -24.78 -5.44 -19.07
N HIS A 282 -25.61 -5.76 -20.07
CA HIS A 282 -27.06 -5.58 -20.00
C HIS A 282 -27.49 -4.16 -19.52
N GLY A 283 -26.79 -3.13 -19.98
CA GLY A 283 -27.06 -1.73 -19.63
C GLY A 283 -26.59 -1.29 -18.23
N ARG A 284 -25.88 -2.17 -17.50
CA ARG A 284 -25.28 -1.89 -16.19
C ARG A 284 -23.77 -1.77 -16.28
N LEU A 285 -23.18 -0.93 -15.44
CA LEU A 285 -21.73 -0.83 -15.32
C LEU A 285 -21.28 -1.76 -14.20
N LEU A 286 -20.55 -2.79 -14.58
CA LEU A 286 -19.91 -3.75 -13.66
C LEU A 286 -18.41 -3.48 -13.63
N VAL A 287 -17.78 -3.76 -12.50
CA VAL A 287 -16.33 -3.63 -12.33
C VAL A 287 -15.77 -4.99 -11.98
N ASP A 288 -15.08 -5.62 -12.93
CA ASP A 288 -14.37 -6.86 -12.68
C ASP A 288 -12.97 -6.57 -12.15
N MET A 289 -12.45 -7.46 -11.30
CA MET A 289 -11.16 -7.28 -10.67
C MET A 289 -10.32 -8.54 -10.77
N ASP A 290 -9.02 -8.34 -10.94
CA ASP A 290 -8.03 -9.41 -11.06
C ASP A 290 -6.71 -9.02 -10.38
N ILE A 291 -5.86 -10.01 -10.11
CA ILE A 291 -4.55 -9.83 -9.49
C ILE A 291 -3.51 -10.75 -10.12
N SER A 292 -2.28 -10.24 -10.23
CA SER A 292 -1.08 -10.97 -10.58
C SER A 292 0.00 -10.74 -9.51
N LEU A 293 0.85 -11.74 -9.30
CA LEU A 293 2.00 -11.68 -8.40
C LEU A 293 3.27 -11.40 -9.19
#